data_AF-A0A259DUB3-F1
#
_entry.id   AF-A0A259DUB3-F1
#
_cell.length_a   1.000
_cell.length_b   1.000
_cell.length_c   1.000
_cell.angle_alpha   90.00
_cell.angle_beta   90.00
_cell.angle_gamma   90.00
#
_symmetry.space_group_name_H-M   'P 1'
#
loop_
_entity.id
_entity.type
_entity.pdbx_description
1 polymer ?
#
loop_
_entity_poly.entity_id
_entity_poly.type
_entity_poly.pdbx_seq_one_letter_code
_entity_poly.pdbx_strand_id
1 'polypeptide(L)'
;RSDYLAIATLGIAEITVSVIKNEDWLARGVKNIIDLPRPWPVPYEVDLQQDPGFLDLVSRWGFDPVFASTIGVKLLYAGMFGLVLAAIIWAFERALNSPWGRMMRAIRDNEVSAAAMGKDVTGRHLQVFILGSAVIGFAGAMMTSMDGQLTPGTYNPLRFTFLVWVMVIVGGSGNNWGTVLGGLLIGWLWLVVENIGPNIMGLMTWPFPDGALKAHLLGSAEHMRLLTMGVILLLVMRFSPRGLIPEK
;
A
#
# COMPACT_ATOMS: atom_id res chain seq x y z
N ARG A 1 14.74 -11.43 21.99
CA ARG A 1 13.99 -12.43 21.18
C ARG A 1 13.30 -11.79 19.98
N SER A 2 12.76 -10.57 20.10
CA SER A 2 12.20 -9.75 18.99
C SER A 2 13.15 -9.58 17.80
N ASP A 3 14.42 -9.33 18.05
CA ASP A 3 15.37 -8.93 17.01
C ASP A 3 15.69 -10.08 16.03
N TYR A 4 15.71 -11.32 16.53
CA TYR A 4 15.87 -12.51 15.70
C TYR A 4 14.69 -12.73 14.75
N LEU A 5 13.47 -12.40 15.19
CA LEU A 5 12.29 -12.52 14.35
C LEU A 5 12.33 -11.50 13.21
N ALA A 6 12.70 -10.25 13.50
CA ALA A 6 12.83 -9.21 12.49
C ALA A 6 13.87 -9.60 11.42
N ILE A 7 15.06 -10.02 11.84
CA ILE A 7 16.12 -10.49 10.93
C ILE A 7 15.64 -11.69 10.11
N ALA A 8 14.96 -12.66 10.73
CA ALA A 8 14.43 -13.83 10.03
C ALA A 8 13.37 -13.45 8.98
N THR A 9 12.44 -12.56 9.31
CA THR A 9 11.40 -12.10 8.37
C THR A 9 11.98 -11.34 7.19
N LEU A 10 13.01 -10.51 7.42
CA LEU A 10 13.73 -9.81 6.37
C LEU A 10 14.49 -10.80 5.46
N GLY A 11 15.17 -11.78 6.05
CA GLY A 11 15.84 -12.84 5.30
C GLY A 11 14.88 -13.66 4.43
N ILE A 12 13.72 -14.04 4.98
CA ILE A 12 12.68 -14.76 4.22
C ILE A 12 12.16 -13.89 3.06
N ALA A 13 11.94 -12.58 3.29
CA ALA A 13 11.50 -11.68 2.24
C ALA A 13 12.52 -11.57 1.10
N GLU A 14 13.80 -11.40 1.42
CA GLU A 14 14.87 -11.33 0.41
C GLU A 14 15.05 -12.65 -0.35
N ILE A 15 14.99 -13.79 0.35
CA ILE A 15 15.00 -15.11 -0.29
C ILE A 15 13.80 -15.24 -1.24
N THR A 16 12.60 -14.84 -0.80
CA THR A 16 11.39 -14.92 -1.64
C THR A 16 11.52 -14.07 -2.89
N VAL A 17 11.97 -12.81 -2.77
CA VAL A 17 12.20 -11.93 -3.93
C VAL A 17 13.27 -12.51 -4.84
N SER A 18 14.34 -13.10 -4.28
CA SER A 18 15.41 -13.73 -5.05
C SER A 18 14.92 -14.96 -5.81
N VAL A 19 14.07 -15.79 -5.20
CA VAL A 19 13.42 -16.93 -5.86
C VAL A 19 12.53 -16.45 -7.00
N ILE A 20 11.65 -15.46 -6.75
CA ILE A 20 10.75 -14.90 -7.79
C ILE A 20 11.54 -14.31 -8.96
N LYS A 21 12.69 -13.66 -8.71
CA LYS A 21 13.54 -13.09 -9.77
C LYS A 21 14.25 -14.15 -10.63
N ASN A 22 14.53 -15.33 -10.08
CA ASN A 22 15.34 -16.35 -10.74
C ASN A 22 14.51 -17.53 -11.31
N GLU A 23 13.36 -17.85 -10.72
CA GLU A 23 12.51 -18.97 -11.15
C GLU A 23 11.63 -18.59 -12.35
N ASP A 24 12.11 -18.91 -13.56
CA ASP A 24 11.42 -18.61 -14.83
C ASP A 24 10.06 -19.32 -14.94
N TRP A 25 9.94 -20.55 -14.42
CA TRP A 25 8.68 -21.31 -14.47
C TRP A 25 7.57 -20.73 -13.59
N LEU A 26 7.94 -20.02 -12.52
CA LEU A 26 6.99 -19.47 -11.55
C LEU A 26 6.58 -18.04 -11.89
N ALA A 27 7.57 -17.18 -12.14
CA ALA A 27 7.35 -15.73 -12.27
C ALA A 27 7.95 -15.13 -13.55
N ARG A 28 8.40 -15.98 -14.49
CA ARG A 28 9.15 -15.58 -15.71
C ARG A 28 10.45 -14.82 -15.38
N GLY A 29 10.92 -14.91 -14.13
CA GLY A 29 12.11 -14.24 -13.62
C GLY A 29 12.20 -12.77 -14.03
N VAL A 30 13.27 -12.43 -14.75
CA VAL A 30 13.54 -11.06 -15.25
C VAL A 30 12.71 -10.70 -16.49
N LYS A 31 12.02 -11.66 -17.11
CA LYS A 31 11.22 -11.46 -18.33
C LYS A 31 9.86 -10.79 -18.06
N ASN A 32 9.52 -10.60 -16.78
CA ASN A 32 8.25 -10.06 -16.29
C ASN A 32 7.02 -10.87 -16.74
N ILE A 33 5.96 -10.80 -15.95
CA ILE A 33 4.64 -11.27 -16.39
C ILE A 33 3.90 -10.04 -16.90
N ILE A 34 3.50 -10.06 -18.16
CA ILE A 34 2.67 -9.04 -18.80
C ILE A 34 1.29 -9.63 -19.12
N ASP A 35 0.30 -8.77 -19.32
CA ASP A 35 -1.08 -9.14 -19.64
C ASP A 35 -1.75 -10.02 -18.58
N LEU A 36 -1.59 -9.64 -17.30
CA LEU A 36 -2.36 -10.27 -16.23
C LEU A 36 -3.87 -10.09 -16.49
N PRO A 37 -4.67 -11.16 -16.37
CA PRO A 37 -6.11 -11.06 -16.59
C PRO A 37 -6.72 -10.15 -15.54
N ARG A 38 -7.58 -9.23 -15.98
CA ARG A 38 -8.28 -8.31 -15.08
C ARG A 38 -9.36 -9.09 -14.30
N PRO A 39 -9.54 -8.79 -13.00
CA PRO A 39 -10.58 -9.42 -12.21
C PRO A 39 -11.96 -8.94 -12.66
N TRP A 40 -12.92 -9.87 -12.71
CA TRP A 40 -14.33 -9.52 -12.86
C TRP A 40 -14.77 -8.64 -11.66
N PRO A 41 -15.45 -7.49 -11.86
CA PRO A 41 -16.18 -7.06 -13.05
C PRO A 41 -15.50 -5.93 -13.86
N VAL A 42 -14.17 -5.83 -13.87
CA VAL A 42 -13.46 -4.70 -14.50
C VAL A 42 -13.12 -5.02 -15.98
N PRO A 43 -13.78 -4.40 -16.97
CA PRO A 43 -13.50 -4.63 -18.39
C PRO A 43 -12.25 -3.89 -18.87
N TYR A 44 -11.83 -4.17 -20.10
CA TYR A 44 -10.84 -3.33 -20.78
C TYR A 44 -11.47 -2.03 -21.30
N GLU A 45 -10.69 -0.96 -21.35
CA GLU A 45 -11.12 0.34 -21.86
C GLU A 45 -11.57 0.22 -23.32
N VAL A 46 -10.87 -0.61 -24.10
CA VAL A 46 -11.20 -0.88 -25.51
C VAL A 46 -12.55 -1.57 -25.65
N ASP A 47 -12.88 -2.49 -24.75
CA ASP A 47 -14.17 -3.20 -24.76
C ASP A 47 -15.32 -2.22 -24.45
N LEU A 48 -15.14 -1.33 -23.47
CA LEU A 48 -16.11 -0.26 -23.17
C LEU A 48 -16.30 0.70 -24.33
N GLN A 49 -15.22 1.03 -25.05
CA GLN A 49 -15.28 1.90 -26.22
C GLN A 49 -15.98 1.25 -27.42
N GLN A 50 -16.15 -0.08 -27.43
CA GLN A 50 -16.88 -0.81 -28.45
C GLN A 50 -18.35 -1.06 -28.08
N ASP A 51 -18.72 -0.92 -26.81
CA ASP A 51 -20.09 -1.13 -26.33
C ASP A 51 -21.02 0.03 -26.77
N PRO A 52 -22.03 -0.22 -27.62
CA PRO A 52 -22.97 0.80 -28.05
C PRO A 52 -23.72 1.47 -26.90
N GLY A 53 -23.99 0.74 -25.80
CA GLY A 53 -24.69 1.28 -24.64
C GLY A 53 -23.85 2.31 -23.88
N PHE A 54 -22.56 2.05 -23.74
CA PHE A 54 -21.61 2.98 -23.14
C PHE A 54 -21.42 4.22 -24.02
N LEU A 55 -21.28 4.06 -25.33
CA LEU A 55 -21.11 5.19 -26.26
C LEU A 55 -22.33 6.12 -26.30
N ASP A 56 -23.55 5.58 -26.27
CA ASP A 56 -24.79 6.38 -26.17
C ASP A 56 -24.82 7.16 -24.84
N LEU A 57 -24.47 6.52 -23.72
CA LEU A 57 -24.41 7.18 -22.42
C LEU A 57 -23.36 8.30 -22.38
N VAL A 58 -22.16 8.06 -22.92
CA VAL A 58 -21.07 9.05 -22.93
C VAL A 58 -21.39 10.23 -23.84
N SER A 59 -21.93 9.96 -25.03
CA SER A 59 -22.31 11.01 -25.99
C SER A 59 -23.42 11.91 -25.46
N ARG A 60 -24.39 11.38 -24.69
CA ARG A 60 -25.42 12.17 -24.01
C ARG A 60 -24.85 13.20 -23.03
N TRP A 61 -23.74 12.88 -22.39
CA TRP A 61 -23.08 13.76 -21.43
C TRP A 61 -22.01 14.64 -22.09
N GLY A 62 -21.78 14.48 -23.41
CA GLY A 62 -20.81 15.25 -24.18
C GLY A 62 -19.35 14.94 -23.84
N PHE A 63 -19.06 13.80 -23.20
CA PHE A 63 -17.69 13.40 -22.89
C PHE A 63 -17.03 12.67 -24.06
N ASP A 64 -15.70 12.70 -24.11
CA ASP A 64 -14.90 11.88 -25.01
C ASP A 64 -14.93 10.40 -24.56
N PRO A 65 -15.27 9.43 -25.44
CA PRO A 65 -15.28 8.00 -25.13
C PRO A 65 -13.99 7.45 -24.53
N VAL A 66 -12.83 7.94 -24.96
CA VAL A 66 -11.53 7.48 -24.44
C VAL A 66 -11.32 7.96 -23.01
N PHE A 67 -11.59 9.23 -22.75
CA PHE A 67 -11.53 9.79 -21.41
C PHE A 67 -12.55 9.12 -20.45
N ALA A 68 -13.79 8.95 -20.90
CA ALA A 68 -14.86 8.37 -20.08
C ALA A 68 -14.60 6.90 -19.74
N SER A 69 -14.12 6.10 -20.70
CA SER A 69 -13.79 4.68 -20.46
C SER A 69 -12.63 4.54 -19.47
N THR A 70 -11.60 5.37 -19.59
CA THR A 70 -10.46 5.39 -18.65
C THR A 70 -10.92 5.70 -17.22
N ILE A 71 -11.80 6.68 -17.04
CA ILE A 71 -12.35 7.00 -15.71
C ILE A 71 -13.24 5.88 -15.22
N GLY A 72 -14.12 5.34 -16.07
CA GLY A 72 -15.03 4.25 -15.73
C GLY A 72 -14.29 3.03 -15.18
N VAL A 73 -13.24 2.57 -15.87
CA VAL A 73 -12.41 1.44 -15.42
C VAL A 73 -11.74 1.75 -14.07
N LYS A 74 -11.17 2.94 -13.90
CA LYS A 74 -10.53 3.35 -12.63
C LYS A 74 -11.54 3.41 -11.48
N LEU A 75 -12.78 3.86 -11.75
CA LEU A 75 -13.85 3.87 -10.75
C LEU A 75 -14.32 2.45 -10.40
N LEU A 76 -14.35 1.53 -11.37
CA LEU A 76 -14.65 0.12 -11.10
C LEU A 76 -13.57 -0.53 -10.23
N TYR A 77 -12.29 -0.29 -10.53
CA TYR A 77 -11.19 -0.71 -9.64
C TYR A 77 -11.31 -0.09 -8.24
N ALA A 78 -11.56 1.22 -8.15
CA ALA A 78 -11.73 1.89 -6.87
C ALA A 78 -12.91 1.34 -6.08
N GLY A 79 -14.04 1.05 -6.73
CA GLY A 79 -15.22 0.43 -6.13
C GLY A 79 -14.93 -0.99 -5.64
N MET A 80 -14.34 -1.84 -6.49
CA MET A 80 -13.97 -3.21 -6.13
C MET A 80 -12.97 -3.24 -4.96
N PHE A 81 -11.91 -2.44 -5.03
CA PHE A 81 -10.91 -2.38 -3.95
C PHE A 81 -11.50 -1.78 -2.68
N GLY A 82 -12.37 -0.77 -2.79
CA GLY A 82 -13.12 -0.20 -1.69
C GLY A 82 -14.02 -1.23 -1.00
N LEU A 83 -14.69 -2.09 -1.77
CA LEU A 83 -15.53 -3.18 -1.24
C LEU A 83 -14.69 -4.23 -0.50
N VAL A 84 -13.57 -4.66 -1.09
CA VAL A 84 -12.64 -5.61 -0.43
C VAL A 84 -12.10 -5.00 0.86
N LEU A 85 -11.64 -3.75 0.84
CA LEU A 85 -11.16 -3.04 2.01
C LEU A 85 -12.24 -2.91 3.09
N ALA A 86 -13.47 -2.53 2.71
CA ALA A 86 -14.60 -2.43 3.63
C ALA A 86 -14.94 -3.78 4.26
N ALA A 87 -14.93 -4.87 3.48
CA ALA A 87 -15.16 -6.22 3.98
C ALA A 87 -14.07 -6.66 4.98
N ILE A 88 -12.80 -6.36 4.68
CA ILE A 88 -11.67 -6.62 5.57
C ILE A 88 -11.84 -5.82 6.87
N ILE A 89 -12.03 -4.50 6.80
CA ILE A 89 -12.22 -3.65 7.98
C ILE A 89 -13.40 -4.16 8.82
N TRP A 90 -14.52 -4.48 8.18
CA TRP A 90 -15.69 -5.01 8.87
C TRP A 90 -15.38 -6.33 9.59
N ALA A 91 -14.65 -7.25 8.94
CA ALA A 91 -14.25 -8.52 9.54
C ALA A 91 -13.32 -8.32 10.75
N PHE A 92 -12.32 -7.43 10.64
CA PHE A 92 -11.40 -7.12 11.74
C PHE A 92 -12.09 -6.38 12.88
N GLU A 93 -13.01 -5.46 12.59
CA GLU A 93 -13.78 -4.75 13.61
C GLU A 93 -14.69 -5.71 14.38
N ARG A 94 -15.32 -6.66 13.67
CA ARG A 94 -16.07 -7.75 14.30
C ARG A 94 -15.17 -8.65 15.15
N ALA A 95 -13.98 -8.99 14.66
CA ALA A 95 -13.02 -9.79 15.40
C ALA A 95 -12.54 -9.11 16.69
N LEU A 96 -12.25 -7.79 16.65
CA LEU A 96 -11.82 -7.00 17.82
C LEU A 96 -12.90 -6.89 18.91
N ASN A 97 -14.16 -6.79 18.50
CA ASN A 97 -15.30 -6.71 19.43
C ASN A 97 -15.76 -8.09 19.95
N SER A 98 -15.27 -9.18 19.35
CA SER A 98 -15.56 -10.55 19.77
C SER A 98 -14.76 -10.98 21.02
N PRO A 99 -15.07 -12.16 21.62
CA PRO A 99 -14.25 -12.73 22.69
C PRO A 99 -12.78 -12.92 22.30
N TRP A 100 -12.50 -13.15 21.02
CA TRP A 100 -11.13 -13.27 20.51
C TRP A 100 -10.37 -11.95 20.66
N GLY A 101 -10.97 -10.83 20.30
CA GLY A 101 -10.36 -9.50 20.45
C GLY A 101 -10.17 -9.08 21.92
N ARG A 102 -11.07 -9.47 22.84
CA ARG A 102 -10.85 -9.27 24.28
C ARG A 102 -9.65 -10.06 24.81
N MET A 103 -9.50 -11.29 24.35
CA MET A 103 -8.34 -12.12 24.68
C MET A 103 -7.04 -11.56 24.08
N MET A 104 -7.07 -11.04 22.85
CA MET A 104 -5.88 -10.38 22.25
C MET A 104 -5.46 -9.14 23.05
N ARG A 105 -6.41 -8.33 23.53
CA ARG A 105 -6.12 -7.20 24.41
C ARG A 105 -5.48 -7.63 25.72
N ALA A 106 -6.00 -8.68 26.36
CA ALA A 106 -5.40 -9.23 27.57
C ALA A 106 -3.96 -9.75 27.36
N ILE A 107 -3.69 -10.38 26.21
CA ILE A 107 -2.33 -10.80 25.83
C ILE A 107 -1.42 -9.58 25.63
N ARG A 108 -1.90 -8.54 24.94
CA ARG A 108 -1.16 -7.29 24.74
C ARG A 108 -0.83 -6.58 26.06
N ASP A 109 -1.75 -6.59 27.02
CA ASP A 109 -1.56 -5.91 28.31
C ASP A 109 -0.56 -6.66 29.20
N ASN A 110 -0.67 -8.00 29.28
CA ASN A 110 0.29 -8.83 30.02
C ASN A 110 0.32 -10.28 29.51
N GLU A 111 1.31 -10.58 28.67
CA GLU A 111 1.51 -11.91 28.10
C GLU A 111 1.73 -13.00 29.17
N VAL A 112 2.48 -12.68 30.23
CA VAL A 112 2.83 -13.63 31.30
C VAL A 112 1.58 -14.02 32.08
N SER A 113 0.74 -13.04 32.44
CA SER A 113 -0.54 -13.28 33.11
C SER A 113 -1.51 -14.04 32.21
N ALA A 114 -1.60 -13.69 30.93
CA ALA A 114 -2.46 -14.41 29.98
C ALA A 114 -2.05 -15.88 29.82
N ALA A 115 -0.74 -16.15 29.77
CA ALA A 115 -0.19 -17.51 29.70
C ALA A 115 -0.46 -18.31 30.99
N ALA A 116 -0.31 -17.68 32.17
CA ALA A 116 -0.62 -18.30 33.46
C ALA A 116 -2.10 -18.69 33.60
N MET A 117 -2.99 -17.96 32.93
CA MET A 117 -4.44 -18.26 32.85
C MET A 117 -4.78 -19.33 31.78
N GLY A 118 -3.78 -20.04 31.24
CA GLY A 118 -3.96 -21.14 30.29
C GLY A 118 -4.23 -20.71 28.85
N LYS A 119 -3.93 -19.46 28.48
CA LYS A 119 -4.01 -19.02 27.08
C LYS A 119 -2.72 -19.34 26.34
N ASP A 120 -2.85 -19.99 25.17
CA ASP A 120 -1.72 -20.20 24.27
C ASP A 120 -1.32 -18.90 23.57
N VAL A 121 -0.37 -18.15 24.14
CA VAL A 121 0.10 -16.87 23.59
C VAL A 121 0.81 -17.07 22.24
N THR A 122 1.57 -18.15 22.08
CA THR A 122 2.34 -18.40 20.86
C THR A 122 1.45 -18.74 19.68
N GLY A 123 0.46 -19.62 19.86
CA GLY A 123 -0.51 -19.94 18.80
C GLY A 123 -1.35 -18.73 18.40
N ARG A 124 -1.64 -17.80 19.32
CA ARG A 124 -2.37 -16.57 18.99
C ARG A 124 -1.55 -15.56 18.21
N HIS A 125 -0.27 -15.38 18.55
CA HIS A 125 0.64 -14.59 17.72
C HIS A 125 0.76 -15.16 16.31
N LEU A 126 0.85 -16.49 16.17
CA LEU A 126 0.88 -17.14 14.85
C LEU A 126 -0.41 -16.89 14.05
N GLN A 127 -1.58 -16.95 14.69
CA GLN A 127 -2.87 -16.64 14.02
C GLN A 127 -2.89 -15.20 13.50
N VAL A 128 -2.48 -14.22 14.33
CA VAL A 128 -2.42 -12.81 13.91
C VAL A 128 -1.44 -12.62 12.77
N PHE A 129 -0.28 -13.28 12.82
CA PHE A 129 0.71 -13.26 11.75
C PHE A 129 0.14 -13.79 10.43
N ILE A 130 -0.49 -14.98 10.45
CA ILE A 130 -1.11 -15.58 9.25
C ILE A 130 -2.21 -14.68 8.68
N LEU A 131 -3.08 -14.13 9.53
CA LEU A 131 -4.13 -13.20 9.09
C LEU A 131 -3.55 -11.93 8.45
N GLY A 132 -2.50 -11.35 9.06
CA GLY A 132 -1.80 -10.20 8.50
C GLY A 132 -1.16 -10.51 7.14
N SER A 133 -0.48 -11.65 7.02
CA SER A 133 0.11 -12.11 5.76
C SER A 133 -0.95 -12.34 4.68
N ALA A 134 -2.10 -12.90 5.02
CA ALA A 134 -3.20 -13.10 4.08
C ALA A 134 -3.73 -11.77 3.53
N VAL A 135 -3.93 -10.76 4.40
CA VAL A 135 -4.36 -9.42 3.99
C VAL A 135 -3.34 -8.75 3.07
N ILE A 136 -2.05 -8.85 3.39
CA ILE A 136 -0.98 -8.31 2.54
C ILE A 136 -0.94 -9.05 1.18
N GLY A 137 -1.19 -10.36 1.17
CA GLY A 137 -1.32 -11.15 -0.05
C GLY A 137 -2.45 -10.67 -0.96
N PHE A 138 -3.63 -10.38 -0.40
CA PHE A 138 -4.73 -9.76 -1.14
C PHE A 138 -4.35 -8.39 -1.70
N ALA A 139 -3.66 -7.55 -0.92
CA ALA A 139 -3.20 -6.24 -1.38
C ALA A 139 -2.23 -6.36 -2.57
N GLY A 140 -1.31 -7.33 -2.54
CA GLY A 140 -0.39 -7.61 -3.66
C GLY A 140 -1.10 -8.12 -4.92
N ALA A 141 -2.10 -9.00 -4.76
CA ALA A 141 -2.92 -9.46 -5.88
C ALA A 141 -3.72 -8.32 -6.52
N MET A 142 -4.29 -7.44 -5.70
CA MET A 142 -5.00 -6.24 -6.17
C MET A 142 -4.04 -5.30 -6.92
N MET A 143 -2.87 -5.02 -6.37
CA MET A 143 -1.87 -4.15 -7.00
C MET A 143 -1.43 -4.67 -8.37
N THR A 144 -0.99 -5.93 -8.44
CA THR A 144 -0.56 -6.56 -9.71
C THR A 144 -1.67 -6.64 -10.75
N SER A 145 -2.91 -6.85 -10.32
CA SER A 145 -4.06 -6.85 -11.23
C SER A 145 -4.33 -5.47 -11.85
N MET A 146 -4.13 -4.40 -11.09
CA MET A 146 -4.31 -3.03 -11.58
C MET A 146 -3.15 -2.60 -12.49
N ASP A 147 -1.92 -2.97 -12.14
CA ASP A 147 -0.74 -2.67 -12.94
C ASP A 147 -0.70 -3.48 -14.25
N GLY A 148 -1.45 -4.60 -14.33
CA GLY A 148 -1.51 -5.48 -15.50
C GLY A 148 -0.24 -6.28 -15.75
N GLN A 149 0.76 -6.14 -14.87
CA GLN A 149 2.05 -6.81 -14.97
C GLN A 149 2.64 -7.08 -13.59
N LEU A 150 3.48 -8.10 -13.51
CA LEU A 150 4.32 -8.39 -12.35
C LEU A 150 5.78 -8.27 -12.77
N THR A 151 6.45 -7.26 -12.21
CA THR A 151 7.87 -6.98 -12.43
C THR A 151 8.64 -7.22 -11.13
N PRO A 152 9.30 -8.37 -10.94
CA PRO A 152 9.95 -8.70 -9.67
C PRO A 152 11.00 -7.68 -9.20
N GLY A 153 11.62 -6.96 -10.15
CA GLY A 153 12.61 -5.92 -9.87
C GLY A 153 12.08 -4.70 -9.11
N THR A 154 10.78 -4.40 -9.17
CA THR A 154 10.21 -3.18 -8.57
C THR A 154 9.90 -3.33 -7.08
N TYR A 155 9.78 -4.57 -6.58
CA TYR A 155 9.49 -4.89 -5.19
C TYR A 155 10.73 -4.74 -4.30
N ASN A 156 11.17 -3.50 -4.10
CA ASN A 156 12.26 -3.19 -3.18
C ASN A 156 11.73 -3.12 -1.74
N PRO A 157 12.23 -3.98 -0.81
CA PRO A 157 11.76 -4.00 0.57
C PRO A 157 11.91 -2.66 1.30
N LEU A 158 12.96 -1.88 1.01
CA LEU A 158 13.16 -0.57 1.61
C LEU A 158 12.08 0.42 1.19
N ARG A 159 11.60 0.33 -0.06
CA ARG A 159 10.55 1.20 -0.58
C ARG A 159 9.21 0.88 0.07
N PHE A 160 8.79 -0.39 0.05
CA PHE A 160 7.46 -0.77 0.52
C PHE A 160 7.34 -0.85 2.03
N THR A 161 8.34 -1.42 2.72
CA THR A 161 8.29 -1.57 4.18
C THR A 161 8.30 -0.21 4.87
N PHE A 162 9.22 0.67 4.49
CA PHE A 162 9.32 2.00 5.09
C PHE A 162 8.03 2.80 4.84
N LEU A 163 7.52 2.78 3.61
CA LEU A 163 6.32 3.54 3.25
C LEU A 163 5.09 3.10 4.03
N VAL A 164 4.87 1.79 4.14
CA VAL A 164 3.75 1.22 4.92
C VAL A 164 3.93 1.53 6.41
N TRP A 165 5.15 1.50 6.94
CA TRP A 165 5.43 1.90 8.32
C TRP A 165 5.04 3.35 8.59
N VAL A 166 5.39 4.29 7.70
CA VAL A 166 4.96 5.69 7.87
C VAL A 166 3.45 5.81 7.75
N MET A 167 2.79 5.11 6.83
CA MET A 167 1.33 5.07 6.75
C MET A 167 0.68 4.68 8.08
N VAL A 168 1.18 3.63 8.73
CA VAL A 168 0.66 3.13 10.02
C VAL A 168 0.98 4.08 11.16
N ILE A 169 2.20 4.63 11.24
CA ILE A 169 2.60 5.58 12.29
C ILE A 169 1.78 6.86 12.20
N VAL A 170 1.60 7.39 10.99
CA VAL A 170 0.78 8.58 10.75
C VAL A 170 -0.69 8.32 11.04
N GLY A 171 -1.22 7.18 10.61
CA GLY A 171 -2.59 6.78 10.88
C GLY A 171 -2.90 6.54 12.37
N GLY A 172 -1.98 5.90 13.08
CA GLY A 172 -2.14 5.40 14.44
C GLY A 172 -2.28 3.87 14.47
N SER A 173 -1.35 3.18 15.11
CA SER A 173 -1.27 1.70 15.12
C SER A 173 -2.34 1.02 15.97
N GLY A 174 -3.04 1.76 16.84
CA GLY A 174 -4.08 1.22 17.73
C GLY A 174 -5.51 1.38 17.21
N ASN A 175 -5.71 1.90 16.00
CA ASN A 175 -7.04 2.10 15.43
C ASN A 175 -7.09 1.70 13.95
N ASN A 176 -7.99 0.77 13.59
CA ASN A 176 -8.20 0.31 12.22
C ASN A 176 -8.49 1.48 11.26
N TRP A 177 -9.37 2.41 11.66
CA TRP A 177 -9.73 3.58 10.85
C TRP A 177 -8.58 4.58 10.75
N GLY A 178 -7.78 4.71 11.81
CA GLY A 178 -6.55 5.50 11.79
C GLY A 178 -5.57 4.98 10.75
N THR A 179 -5.33 3.67 10.74
CA THR A 179 -4.43 3.01 9.78
C THR A 179 -4.89 3.20 8.33
N VAL A 180 -6.20 3.09 8.07
CA VAL A 180 -6.78 3.32 6.73
C VAL A 180 -6.61 4.77 6.29
N LEU A 181 -6.90 5.73 7.19
CA LEU A 181 -6.70 7.14 6.91
C LEU A 181 -5.22 7.46 6.66
N GLY A 182 -4.31 6.89 7.44
CA GLY A 182 -2.87 7.02 7.25
C GLY A 182 -2.41 6.50 5.89
N GLY A 183 -2.90 5.33 5.48
CA GLY A 183 -2.66 4.76 4.15
C GLY A 183 -3.17 5.67 3.02
N LEU A 184 -4.39 6.17 3.12
CA LEU A 184 -4.99 7.07 2.12
C LEU A 184 -4.26 8.41 2.04
N LEU A 185 -4.00 9.06 3.17
CA LEU A 185 -3.35 10.37 3.21
C LEU A 185 -1.92 10.31 2.70
N ILE A 186 -1.14 9.36 3.17
CA ILE A 186 0.27 9.22 2.79
C ILE A 186 0.39 8.69 1.37
N GLY A 187 -0.49 7.79 0.93
CA GLY A 187 -0.57 7.36 -0.46
C GLY A 187 -0.94 8.50 -1.41
N TRP A 188 -1.93 9.32 -1.05
CA TRP A 188 -2.29 10.53 -1.80
C TRP A 188 -1.12 11.51 -1.87
N LEU A 189 -0.48 11.76 -0.73
CA LEU A 189 0.66 12.67 -0.66
C LEU A 189 1.86 12.15 -1.46
N TRP A 190 2.08 10.83 -1.47
CA TRP A 190 3.11 10.19 -2.27
C TRP A 190 2.93 10.43 -3.77
N LEU A 191 1.68 10.51 -4.26
CA LEU A 191 1.34 10.88 -5.65
C LEU A 191 1.48 12.39 -5.89
N VAL A 192 1.04 13.22 -4.94
CA VAL A 192 1.16 14.68 -5.04
C VAL A 192 2.62 15.11 -5.09
N VAL A 193 3.48 14.52 -4.25
CA VAL A 193 4.93 14.84 -4.23
C VAL A 193 5.63 14.39 -5.51
N GLU A 194 5.16 13.33 -6.16
CA GLU A 194 5.69 12.92 -7.47
C GLU A 194 5.49 13.98 -8.54
N ASN A 195 4.33 14.66 -8.53
CA ASN A 195 4.02 15.72 -9.47
C ASN A 195 4.66 17.07 -9.06
N ILE A 196 4.60 17.41 -7.78
CA ILE A 196 5.06 18.72 -7.27
C ILE A 196 6.57 18.77 -7.04
N GLY A 197 7.21 17.65 -6.70
CA GLY A 197 8.64 17.56 -6.40
C GLY A 197 9.53 18.16 -7.49
N PRO A 198 9.36 17.79 -8.77
CA PRO A 198 10.09 18.40 -9.88
C PRO A 198 9.84 19.91 -10.01
N ASN A 199 8.61 20.38 -9.77
CA ASN A 199 8.27 21.81 -9.82
C ASN A 199 8.96 22.61 -8.71
N ILE A 200 9.00 22.08 -7.49
CA ILE A 200 9.72 22.70 -6.36
C ILE A 200 11.22 22.75 -6.65
N MET A 201 11.80 21.65 -7.14
CA MET A 201 13.21 21.62 -7.50
C MET A 201 13.52 22.59 -8.66
N GLY A 202 12.62 22.73 -9.63
CA GLY A 202 12.71 23.74 -10.68
C GLY A 202 12.73 25.16 -10.13
N LEU A 203 11.85 25.46 -9.16
CA LEU A 203 11.81 26.77 -8.51
C LEU A 203 13.08 27.06 -7.68
N MET A 204 13.56 26.08 -6.91
CA MET A 204 14.78 26.22 -6.10
C MET A 204 16.03 26.34 -6.96
N THR A 205 16.03 25.72 -8.15
CA THR A 205 17.17 25.76 -9.08
C THR A 205 17.10 26.88 -10.11
N TRP A 206 16.00 27.64 -10.14
CA TRP A 206 15.81 28.81 -11.00
C TRP A 206 16.96 29.84 -10.96
N PRO A 207 17.53 30.20 -9.79
CA PRO A 207 18.61 31.19 -9.74
C PRO A 207 19.98 30.64 -10.17
N PHE A 208 20.11 29.32 -10.37
CA PHE A 208 21.39 28.72 -10.75
C PHE A 208 21.61 28.79 -12.28
N PRO A 209 22.83 29.10 -12.72
CA PRO A 209 23.20 29.00 -14.13
C PRO A 209 23.01 27.58 -14.65
N ASP A 210 22.76 27.45 -15.96
CA ASP A 210 22.70 26.15 -16.62
C ASP A 210 24.08 25.49 -16.57
N GLY A 211 24.21 24.46 -15.73
CA GLY A 211 25.45 23.75 -15.47
C GLY A 211 25.21 22.39 -14.82
N ALA A 212 26.28 21.62 -14.63
CA ALA A 212 26.20 20.25 -14.11
C ALA A 212 25.47 20.15 -12.75
N LEU A 213 25.60 21.19 -11.90
CA LEU A 213 24.94 21.25 -10.60
C LEU A 213 23.40 21.34 -10.72
N LYS A 214 22.91 22.21 -11.61
CA LYS A 214 21.47 22.38 -11.85
C LYS A 214 20.85 21.12 -12.44
N ALA A 215 21.52 20.50 -13.41
CA ALA A 215 21.09 19.22 -13.98
C ALA A 215 21.06 18.10 -12.93
N HIS A 216 22.07 18.03 -12.05
CA HIS A 216 22.11 17.06 -10.95
C HIS A 216 20.97 17.27 -9.94
N LEU A 217 20.69 18.52 -9.55
CA LEU A 217 19.60 18.84 -8.63
C LEU A 217 18.23 18.52 -9.24
N LEU A 218 18.00 18.85 -10.52
CA LEU A 218 16.77 18.48 -11.21
C LEU A 218 16.61 16.96 -11.34
N GLY A 219 17.68 16.23 -11.65
CA GLY A 219 17.68 14.76 -11.65
C GLY A 219 17.47 14.14 -10.25
N SER A 220 17.77 14.89 -9.19
CA SER A 220 17.55 14.44 -7.81
C SER A 220 16.10 14.62 -7.35
N ALA A 221 15.23 15.24 -8.14
CA ALA A 221 13.83 15.50 -7.79
C ALA A 221 13.04 14.21 -7.47
N GLU A 222 13.40 13.07 -8.06
CA GLU A 222 12.76 11.78 -7.77
C GLU A 222 12.91 11.35 -6.29
N HIS A 223 14.01 11.76 -5.65
CA HIS A 223 14.31 11.45 -4.24
C HIS A 223 13.51 12.30 -3.26
N MET A 224 12.84 13.37 -3.72
CA MET A 224 12.00 14.24 -2.89
C MET A 224 10.87 13.48 -2.19
N ARG A 225 10.40 12.38 -2.78
CA ARG A 225 9.35 11.51 -2.19
C ARG A 225 9.81 10.90 -0.87
N LEU A 226 11.04 10.40 -0.81
CA LEU A 226 11.58 9.79 0.40
C LEU A 226 11.91 10.84 1.45
N LEU A 227 12.45 11.99 1.02
CA LEU A 227 12.76 13.10 1.91
C LEU A 227 11.49 13.65 2.58
N THR A 228 10.46 13.95 1.80
CA THR A 228 9.18 14.45 2.33
C THR A 228 8.56 13.47 3.31
N MET A 229 8.55 12.18 2.97
CA MET A 229 8.08 11.12 3.86
C MET A 229 8.83 11.06 5.19
N GLY A 230 10.16 11.19 5.17
CA GLY A 230 10.98 11.27 6.38
C GLY A 230 10.68 12.50 7.22
N VAL A 231 10.51 13.67 6.59
CA VAL A 231 10.12 14.91 7.28
C VAL A 231 8.75 14.77 7.94
N ILE A 232 7.77 14.20 7.24
CA ILE A 232 6.42 13.98 7.76
C ILE A 232 6.45 13.04 8.94
N LEU A 233 7.22 11.95 8.84
CA LEU A 233 7.39 11.02 9.95
C LEU A 233 7.94 11.75 11.19
N LEU A 234 8.97 12.59 11.03
CA LEU A 234 9.53 13.38 12.13
C LEU A 234 8.50 14.36 12.72
N LEU A 235 7.74 15.06 11.88
CA LEU A 235 6.70 15.98 12.32
C LEU A 235 5.59 15.26 13.08
N VAL A 236 5.11 14.14 12.57
CA VAL A 236 4.06 13.36 13.23
C VAL A 236 4.58 12.76 14.54
N MET A 237 5.79 12.22 14.58
CA MET A 237 6.37 11.74 15.83
C MET A 237 6.55 12.87 16.85
N ARG A 238 6.80 14.10 16.40
CA ARG A 238 6.95 15.28 17.28
C ARG A 238 5.61 15.81 17.79
N PHE A 239 4.60 15.95 16.93
CA PHE A 239 3.36 16.67 17.23
C PHE A 239 2.14 15.76 17.45
N SER A 240 2.19 14.51 17.01
CA SER A 240 1.07 13.56 17.07
C SER A 240 1.55 12.12 17.30
N PRO A 241 2.21 11.83 18.44
CA PRO A 241 2.86 10.54 18.70
C PRO A 241 1.90 9.34 18.81
N ARG A 242 0.59 9.60 18.95
CA ARG A 242 -0.46 8.54 18.95
C ARG A 242 -1.08 8.31 17.57
N GLY A 243 -0.58 8.98 16.53
CA GLY A 243 -1.18 9.04 15.20
C GLY A 243 -2.32 10.05 15.11
N LEU A 244 -2.88 10.19 13.90
CA LEU A 244 -3.98 11.12 13.60
C LEU A 244 -5.29 10.71 14.27
N ILE A 245 -5.58 9.41 14.35
CA ILE A 245 -6.75 8.89 15.06
C ILE A 245 -6.27 7.94 16.16
N PRO A 246 -6.26 8.39 17.43
CA PRO A 246 -5.83 7.56 18.53
C PRO A 246 -6.77 6.37 18.78
N GLU A 247 -6.23 5.35 19.44
CA GLU A 247 -6.96 4.19 19.96
C GLU A 247 -8.05 4.64 20.96
N LYS A 248 -9.23 4.02 20.88
CA LYS A 248 -10.36 4.22 21.81
C LYS A 248 -10.38 3.17 22.90
#